data_AF-A0A7X4JF81-F1
#
_entry.id   AF-A0A7X4JF81-F1
#
_cell.length_a   1.000
_cell.length_b   1.000
_cell.length_c   1.000
_cell.angle_alpha   90.00
_cell.angle_beta   90.00
_cell.angle_gamma   90.00
#
_symmetry.space_group_name_H-M   'P 1'
#
loop_
_entity.id
_entity.type
_entity.pdbx_description
1 polymer ?
#
loop_
_entity_poly.entity_id
_entity_poly.type
_entity_poly.pdbx_seq_one_letter_code
_entity_poly.pdbx_strand_id
1 'polypeptide(L)' 'MSEKRSGTQSTQWFDRALEVLPGGVSSPVRAFRSVGGTPPVIRSGDGAHVVDMDGNRYLDIVGSWGPLIL' A
#
# COMPACT_ATOMS: atom_id res chain seq x y z
N MET A 1 10.51 -20.25 0.67
CA MET A 1 10.22 -19.54 -0.59
C MET A 1 9.66 -18.17 -0.23
N SER A 2 10.47 -17.11 -0.30
CA SER A 2 9.99 -15.73 -0.12
C SER A 2 10.64 -14.86 -1.18
N GLU A 3 10.14 -14.99 -2.40
CA GLU A 3 10.32 -14.04 -3.50
C GLU A 3 8.88 -13.74 -3.95
N LYS A 4 8.41 -12.49 -3.98
CA LYS A 4 9.03 -11.30 -4.58
C LYS A 4 8.70 -10.04 -3.75
N ARG A 5 9.38 -8.93 -4.08
CA ARG A 5 8.90 -7.55 -3.91
C ARG A 5 9.04 -6.89 -5.28
N SER A 6 8.17 -7.25 -6.21
CA SER A 6 7.95 -6.45 -7.42
C SER A 6 6.95 -5.36 -7.05
N GLY A 7 7.19 -4.12 -7.45
CA GLY A 7 6.26 -3.00 -7.24
C GLY A 7 5.50 -2.61 -8.51
N THR A 8 5.51 -3.46 -9.54
CA THR A 8 5.06 -3.09 -10.89
C THR A 8 3.57 -2.79 -10.93
N GLN A 9 2.73 -3.56 -10.22
CA GLN A 9 1.29 -3.29 -10.18
C GLN A 9 0.98 -2.11 -9.24
N SER A 10 1.62 -2.03 -8.08
CA SER A 10 1.44 -0.86 -7.19
C SER A 10 1.82 0.44 -7.88
N THR A 11 2.91 0.48 -8.67
CA THR A 11 3.28 1.64 -9.50
C THR A 11 2.20 1.97 -10.52
N GLN A 12 1.70 1.00 -11.29
CA GLN A 12 0.65 1.24 -12.29
C GLN A 12 -0.61 1.85 -11.69
N TRP A 13 -1.06 1.33 -10.54
CA TRP A 13 -2.23 1.87 -9.84
C TRP A 13 -1.97 3.25 -9.23
N PHE A 14 -0.76 3.49 -8.73
CA PHE A 14 -0.38 4.80 -8.21
C PHE A 14 -0.29 5.85 -9.31
N ASP A 15 0.26 5.52 -10.48
CA ASP A 15 0.32 6.40 -11.65
C ASP A 15 -1.08 6.79 -12.11
N ARG A 16 -2.01 5.83 -12.19
CA ARG A 16 -3.43 6.12 -12.46
C ARG A 16 -4.04 7.02 -11.39
N ALA A 17 -3.70 6.84 -10.12
CA ALA A 17 -4.22 7.68 -9.05
C ALA A 17 -3.69 9.12 -9.13
N LEU A 18 -2.45 9.33 -9.59
CA LEU A 18 -1.87 10.66 -9.78
C LEU A 18 -2.65 11.50 -10.82
N GLU A 19 -3.31 10.85 -11.78
CA GLU A 19 -4.13 11.54 -12.79
C GLU A 19 -5.42 12.15 -12.20
N VAL A 20 -5.90 11.64 -11.05
CA VAL A 20 -7.24 11.96 -10.53
C VAL A 20 -7.27 12.44 -9.07
N LEU A 21 -6.20 12.22 -8.30
CA LEU A 21 -6.09 12.64 -6.90
C LEU A 21 -4.83 13.49 -6.69
N PRO A 22 -4.92 14.60 -5.93
CA PRO A 22 -3.74 15.38 -5.55
C PRO A 22 -2.69 14.51 -4.83
N GLY A 23 -1.52 14.35 -5.45
CA GLY A 23 -0.47 13.49 -4.91
C GLY A 23 -0.78 11.99 -4.93
N GLY A 24 -1.78 11.56 -5.72
CA GLY A 24 -2.13 10.16 -5.94
C GLY A 24 -2.86 9.51 -4.76
N VAL A 25 -3.30 10.28 -3.77
CA VAL A 25 -3.88 9.76 -2.53
C VAL A 25 -4.98 10.65 -1.96
N SER A 26 -5.87 10.07 -1.16
CA SER A 26 -6.91 10.81 -0.43
C SER A 26 -6.49 11.28 0.97
N SER A 27 -5.27 10.95 1.42
CA SER A 27 -4.67 11.43 2.66
C SER A 27 -3.14 11.49 2.52
N PRO A 28 -2.47 12.61 2.88
CA PRO A 28 -1.06 12.85 2.52
C PRO A 28 -0.08 11.77 2.97
N VAL A 29 -0.30 11.16 4.15
CA VAL A 29 0.60 10.14 4.71
C VAL A 29 0.72 8.91 3.80
N ARG A 30 -0.31 8.65 2.99
CA ARG A 30 -0.36 7.50 2.07
C ARG A 30 0.58 7.66 0.87
N ALA A 31 1.09 8.86 0.60
CA ALA A 31 1.97 9.12 -0.56
C ALA A 31 3.44 8.74 -0.31
N PHE A 32 3.79 8.22 0.87
CA PHE A 32 5.14 7.75 1.24
C PHE A 32 6.28 8.78 1.10
N ARG A 33 5.96 10.08 0.98
CA ARG A 33 6.96 11.15 0.74
C ARG A 33 8.10 11.19 1.76
N SER A 34 7.85 10.83 3.02
CA SER A 34 8.84 10.84 4.09
C SER A 34 9.83 9.67 4.05
N VAL A 35 9.47 8.56 3.40
CA VAL A 35 10.28 7.33 3.34
C VAL A 35 10.76 7.00 1.93
N GLY A 36 10.22 7.67 0.92
CA GLY A 36 10.52 7.43 -0.49
C GLY A 36 9.87 6.14 -1.01
N GLY A 37 10.14 5.86 -2.29
CA GLY A 37 9.58 4.70 -3.00
C GLY A 37 8.12 4.88 -3.42
N THR A 38 7.56 3.82 -4.00
CA THR A 38 6.16 3.76 -4.42
C THR A 38 5.31 3.23 -3.27
N PRO A 39 4.20 3.90 -2.90
CA PRO A 39 3.26 3.35 -1.91
C PRO A 39 2.72 1.98 -2.35
N PRO A 40 2.68 0.96 -1.47
CA PRO A 40 2.00 -0.28 -1.78
C PRO A 40 0.51 -0.04 -1.89
N VAL A 41 -0.11 -0.54 -2.96
CA VAL A 41 -1.57 -0.51 -3.10
C VAL A 41 -2.13 -1.78 -2.47
N ILE A 42 -2.86 -1.66 -1.36
CA ILE A 42 -3.36 -2.82 -0.61
C ILE A 42 -4.61 -3.39 -1.28
N ARG A 43 -4.61 -4.71 -1.55
CA ARG A 43 -5.70 -5.46 -2.18
C ARG A 43 -6.65 -6.05 -1.15
N SER A 44 -6.12 -6.65 -0.09
CA SER A 44 -6.91 -7.37 0.93
C SER A 44 -6.17 -7.45 2.25
N GLY A 45 -6.91 -7.65 3.35
CA GLY A 45 -6.36 -7.93 4.67
C GLY A 45 -7.13 -9.06 5.36
N ASP A 46 -6.43 -9.83 6.19
CA ASP A 46 -6.97 -10.91 7.02
C ASP A 46 -6.15 -11.05 8.31
N GLY A 47 -6.83 -10.93 9.46
CA GLY A 47 -6.20 -10.83 10.78
C GLY A 47 -5.08 -9.79 10.80
N ALA A 48 -3.91 -10.20 11.29
CA ALA A 48 -2.74 -9.32 11.40
C ALA A 48 -1.97 -9.08 10.08
N HIS A 49 -2.54 -9.39 8.91
CA HIS A 49 -1.81 -9.32 7.65
C HIS A 49 -2.56 -8.60 6.54
N VAL A 50 -1.80 -7.92 5.69
CA VAL A 50 -2.29 -7.33 4.44
C VAL A 50 -1.52 -7.87 3.24
N VAL A 51 -2.18 -7.87 2.08
CA VAL A 51 -1.62 -8.27 0.80
C VAL A 51 -1.78 -7.12 -0.19
N ASP A 52 -0.69 -6.72 -0.83
CA ASP A 52 -0.72 -5.67 -1.85
C ASP A 52 -1.11 -6.20 -3.25
N MET A 53 -1.21 -5.31 -4.23
CA MET A 53 -1.55 -5.66 -5.60
C MET A 53 -0.51 -6.56 -6.27
N ASP A 54 0.75 -6.51 -5.83
CA ASP A 54 1.83 -7.34 -6.32
C ASP A 54 1.87 -8.75 -5.68
N GLY A 55 0.99 -9.01 -4.70
CA GLY A 55 0.90 -10.27 -3.98
C GLY A 55 1.86 -10.36 -2.79
N ASN A 56 2.52 -9.27 -2.42
CA ASN A 56 3.40 -9.22 -1.26
C ASN A 56 2.55 -9.26 0.02
N ARG A 57 2.91 -10.15 0.95
CA ARG A 57 2.24 -10.28 2.25
C ARG A 57 3.04 -9.60 3.34
N TYR A 58 2.37 -8.76 4.13
CA TYR A 58 2.96 -7.99 5.21
C TYR A 58 2.30 -8.37 6.53
N LEU A 59 3.08 -8.38 7.62
CA LEU A 59 2.52 -8.21 8.96
C LEU A 59 2.09 -6.74 9.07
N ASP A 60 0.82 -6.48 9.35
CA ASP A 60 0.27 -5.13 9.43
C ASP A 60 0.42 -4.55 10.83
N ILE A 61 1.41 -3.66 11.00
CA ILE A 61 1.61 -2.84 12.19
C ILE A 61 1.06 -1.41 12.02
N VAL A 62 0.40 -1.10 10.90
CA VAL A 62 -0.30 0.16 10.69
C VAL A 62 -1.74 0.05 11.21
N GLY A 63 -2.41 -1.09 11.01
CA GLY A 63 -3.74 -1.36 11.57
C GLY A 63 -4.79 -0.33 11.14
N SER A 64 -4.69 0.12 9.88
CA SER A 64 -5.47 1.25 9.34
C SER A 64 -5.38 2.55 10.18
N TRP A 65 -4.27 2.78 10.87
CA TRP A 65 -4.06 3.91 11.79
C TRP A 65 -4.92 3.82 13.07
N GLY A 66 -5.36 2.63 13.45
CA GLY A 66 -6.09 2.38 14.71
C GLY A 66 -7.38 1.55 14.63
N PRO A 67 -8.24 1.67 13.61
CA PRO A 67 -9.54 0.99 13.57
C PRO A 67 -9.49 -0.54 13.60
N LEU A 68 -8.39 -1.16 13.15
CA LEU A 68 -8.25 -2.61 13.04
C LEU A 68 -7.62 -3.20 14.31
N ILE A 69 -8.30 -3.04 15.45
CA ILE A 69 -7.83 -3.57 16.74
C ILE A 69 -8.25 -5.03 17.02
N LEU A 70 -9.22 -5.55 16.24
CA LEU A 70 -9.85 -6.86 16.46
C LEU A 70 -9.30 -7.94 15.55
#